data_AF-A0AAP0GP16-F1
#
_entry.id   AF-A0AAP0GP16-F1
#
_cell.length_a   1.000
_cell.length_b   1.000
_cell.length_c   1.000
_cell.angle_alpha   90.00
_cell.angle_beta   90.00
_cell.angle_gamma   90.00
#
_symmetry.space_group_name_H-M   'P 1'
#
loop_
_entity.id
_entity.type
_entity.pdbx_description
1 polymer ?
#
loop_
_entity_poly.entity_id
_entity_poly.type
_entity_poly.pdbx_seq_one_letter_code
_entity_poly.pdbx_strand_id
1 'polypeptide(L)'
;MSSTQSLHSLAFRVMRLCRPTFHVETPLQFDPCDLVFGEDLFDSHSTAPRHLLHSGDSSSSDLTYRNRFLLGNDSDSMGLPGLLVLPQSFGAIYLGETFCSYISINNSSNFDVRDIVIKSEIQTERQRIMLLDTSKSPLESIRAGGRYDFIVEHDVKELGAHTLVCTALYYDGDAERKYLPQYFKFVVSNPLSVRTKFEVVLITSYSVDLLILLIDCMSESVS
;
A
#
# COMPACT_ATOMS: atom_id res chain seq x y z
N MET A 1 -3.07 -36.57 -16.19
CA MET A 1 -2.24 -36.89 -15.00
C MET A 1 -2.78 -36.07 -13.85
N SER A 2 -3.59 -36.68 -12.98
CA SER A 2 -4.13 -36.01 -11.81
C SER A 2 -3.00 -35.79 -10.82
N SER A 3 -2.61 -34.53 -10.60
CA SER A 3 -1.75 -34.14 -9.49
C SER A 3 -2.41 -34.62 -8.20
N THR A 4 -1.85 -35.65 -7.57
CA THR A 4 -2.16 -36.00 -6.20
C THR A 4 -1.78 -34.79 -5.35
N GLN A 5 -2.76 -33.96 -4.98
CA GLN A 5 -2.55 -32.92 -3.97
C GLN A 5 -2.19 -33.66 -2.68
N SER A 6 -0.90 -33.69 -2.34
CA SER A 6 -0.45 -34.17 -1.05
C SER A 6 -1.14 -33.34 0.03
N LEU A 7 -1.88 -33.99 0.93
CA LEU A 7 -2.49 -33.32 2.05
C LEU A 7 -1.37 -32.86 3.01
N HIS A 8 -1.18 -31.54 3.08
CA HIS A 8 -0.17 -30.94 3.95
C HIS A 8 -0.81 -30.45 5.25
N SER A 9 -0.15 -30.73 6.37
CA SER A 9 -0.58 -30.28 7.70
C SER A 9 -0.24 -28.81 7.95
N LEU A 10 0.79 -28.31 7.27
CA LEU A 10 1.21 -26.92 7.30
C LEU A 10 0.71 -26.15 6.08
N ALA A 11 0.45 -24.87 6.25
CA ALA A 11 0.15 -23.93 5.16
C ALA A 11 0.78 -22.56 5.43
N PHE A 12 1.32 -21.92 4.39
CA PHE A 12 1.83 -20.55 4.50
C PHE A 12 0.72 -19.53 4.20
N ARG A 13 0.68 -18.48 5.01
CA ARG A 13 -0.08 -17.25 4.77
C ARG A 13 0.88 -16.08 4.74
N VAL A 14 0.79 -15.28 3.69
CA VAL A 14 1.70 -14.17 3.44
C VAL A 14 0.90 -12.89 3.33
N MET A 15 1.36 -11.86 4.04
CA MET A 15 0.82 -10.52 3.94
C MET A 15 1.96 -9.53 3.73
N ARG A 16 1.85 -8.69 2.69
CA ARG A 16 2.72 -7.53 2.52
C ARG A 16 2.43 -6.54 3.63
N LEU A 17 3.48 -6.06 4.30
CA LEU A 17 3.42 -4.97 5.25
C LEU A 17 3.72 -3.66 4.51
N CYS A 18 2.78 -2.72 4.53
CA CYS A 18 2.96 -1.37 4.02
C CYS A 18 3.04 -0.39 5.19
N ARG A 19 3.79 0.71 5.04
CA ARG A 19 3.62 1.84 5.99
C ARG A 19 2.15 2.28 5.94
N PRO A 20 1.47 2.41 7.09
CA PRO A 20 0.11 2.91 7.10
C PRO A 20 0.12 4.31 6.46
N THR A 21 -0.68 4.48 5.42
CA THR A 21 -0.90 5.79 4.79
C THR A 21 -2.26 6.28 5.22
N PHE A 22 -2.29 7.46 5.84
CA PHE A 22 -3.52 8.08 6.24
C PHE A 22 -4.02 8.91 5.07
N HIS A 23 -5.10 8.45 4.42
CA HIS A 23 -5.77 9.26 3.42
C HIS A 23 -6.59 10.32 4.16
N VAL A 24 -5.97 11.47 4.46
CA VAL A 24 -6.69 12.64 4.95
C VAL A 24 -7.42 13.21 3.73
N GLU A 25 -8.71 12.90 3.61
CA GLU A 25 -9.56 13.64 2.69
C GLU A 25 -9.65 15.07 3.24
N THR A 26 -9.21 16.07 2.47
CA THR A 26 -9.33 17.46 2.88
C THR A 26 -10.80 17.74 3.10
N PRO A 27 -11.24 18.09 4.33
CA PRO A 27 -12.64 18.37 4.60
C PRO A 27 -13.11 19.45 3.65
N LEU A 28 -14.21 19.21 2.94
CA LEU A 28 -15.00 20.30 2.37
C LEU A 28 -15.58 21.09 3.56
N GLN A 29 -14.89 22.16 3.96
CA GLN A 29 -15.33 23.03 5.04
C GLN A 29 -16.38 24.00 4.49
N PHE A 30 -17.63 23.56 4.49
CA PHE A 30 -18.77 24.44 4.26
C PHE A 30 -19.48 24.66 5.60
N ASP A 31 -19.75 25.92 5.94
CA ASP A 31 -20.64 26.23 7.05
C ASP A 31 -22.06 25.82 6.59
N PRO A 32 -22.86 25.09 7.41
CA PRO A 32 -24.26 24.83 7.08
C PRO A 32 -25.05 26.10 6.73
N CYS A 33 -24.65 27.25 7.24
CA CYS A 33 -25.21 28.55 6.88
C CYS A 33 -24.96 28.92 5.41
N ASP A 34 -23.85 28.49 4.80
CA ASP A 34 -23.53 28.73 3.38
C ASP A 34 -24.47 27.94 2.44
N LEU A 35 -25.04 26.81 2.89
CA LEU A 35 -26.05 26.04 2.14
C LEU A 35 -27.45 26.67 2.23
N VAL A 36 -27.70 27.46 3.27
CA VAL A 36 -29.01 28.06 3.56
C VAL A 36 -29.08 29.51 3.07
N PHE A 37 -27.95 30.23 3.04
CA PHE A 37 -27.86 31.63 2.65
C PHE A 37 -26.92 31.78 1.45
N GLY A 38 -27.50 31.89 0.25
CA GLY A 38 -26.75 32.29 -0.94
C GLY A 38 -26.17 33.71 -0.79
N GLU A 39 -25.06 33.99 -1.48
CA GLU A 39 -24.26 35.22 -1.34
C GLU A 39 -25.07 36.53 -1.52
N ASP A 40 -26.26 36.46 -2.12
CA ASP A 40 -27.14 37.60 -2.40
C ASP A 40 -27.78 38.25 -1.16
N LEU A 41 -27.67 37.66 0.04
CA LEU A 41 -28.26 38.19 1.28
C LEU A 41 -27.30 39.08 2.10
N PHE A 42 -26.00 39.04 1.81
CA PHE A 42 -24.99 39.71 2.64
C PHE A 42 -24.63 41.14 2.19
N ASP A 43 -25.11 41.58 1.03
CA ASP A 43 -24.95 42.97 0.55
C ASP A 43 -25.90 43.97 1.24
N SER A 44 -26.86 43.49 2.03
CA SER A 44 -27.80 44.33 2.77
C SER A 44 -27.45 44.34 4.26
N HIS A 45 -26.87 45.44 4.72
CA HIS A 45 -26.49 45.76 6.12
C HIS A 45 -27.62 45.68 7.18
N SER A 46 -28.76 45.03 6.93
CA SER A 46 -29.92 45.12 7.84
C SER A 46 -30.75 43.85 8.04
N THR A 47 -30.50 42.70 7.41
CA THR A 47 -31.44 41.56 7.61
C THR A 47 -30.84 40.17 7.37
N ALA A 48 -29.82 39.80 8.15
CA ALA A 48 -29.61 38.36 8.39
C ALA A 48 -30.78 37.84 9.25
N PRO A 49 -31.47 36.75 8.87
CA PRO A 49 -32.58 36.22 9.65
C PRO A 49 -32.04 35.53 10.91
N ARG A 50 -31.85 36.32 11.98
CA ARG A 50 -31.39 35.84 13.30
C ARG A 50 -32.40 34.92 14.02
N HIS A 51 -33.54 34.63 13.40
CA HIS A 51 -34.66 33.94 14.02
C HIS A 51 -34.75 32.43 13.74
N LEU A 52 -33.88 31.86 12.89
CA LEU A 52 -33.85 30.41 12.63
C LEU A 52 -32.68 29.66 13.30
N LEU A 53 -31.77 30.36 13.96
CA LEU A 53 -30.64 29.77 14.69
C LEU A 53 -30.85 29.95 16.19
N HIS A 54 -31.84 29.24 16.73
CA HIS A 54 -32.02 29.11 18.18
C HIS A 54 -31.81 27.65 18.59
N SER A 55 -30.53 27.27 18.67
CA SER A 55 -30.07 26.13 19.45
C SER A 55 -28.70 26.50 20.00
N GLY A 56 -28.57 26.46 21.33
CA GLY A 56 -27.52 27.12 22.10
C GLY A 56 -26.09 26.74 21.69
N ASP A 57 -25.21 27.73 21.64
CA ASP A 57 -24.38 28.06 22.80
C ASP A 57 -23.76 29.46 22.62
N SER A 58 -23.55 30.14 23.74
CA SER A 58 -23.02 31.49 23.80
C SER A 58 -21.51 31.54 23.53
N SER A 59 -21.11 31.41 22.27
CA SER A 59 -19.81 31.90 21.82
C SER A 59 -19.99 32.57 20.47
N SER A 60 -19.79 33.89 20.45
CA SER A 60 -19.57 34.74 19.27
C SER A 60 -19.16 33.95 18.01
N SER A 61 -20.13 33.44 17.25
CA SER A 61 -19.87 32.81 15.97
C SER A 61 -19.59 33.96 15.01
N ASP A 62 -18.32 34.31 14.88
CA ASP A 62 -17.85 35.25 13.87
C ASP A 62 -18.19 34.63 12.50
N LEU A 63 -19.32 35.08 11.92
CA LEU A 63 -19.81 34.65 10.61
C LEU A 63 -18.89 35.09 9.47
N THR A 64 -17.86 35.86 9.79
CA THR A 64 -16.84 36.31 8.85
C THR A 64 -15.94 35.14 8.46
N TYR A 65 -15.52 35.08 7.19
CA TYR A 65 -14.55 34.10 6.67
C TYR A 65 -13.21 34.04 7.43
N ARG A 66 -12.93 35.02 8.30
CA ARG A 66 -11.62 35.29 8.90
C ARG A 66 -11.14 34.23 9.89
N ASN A 67 -12.03 33.46 10.51
CA ASN A 67 -11.64 32.43 11.50
C ASN A 67 -11.95 31.00 11.03
N ARG A 68 -12.42 30.82 9.79
CA ARG A 68 -12.90 29.53 9.26
C ARG A 68 -11.78 28.52 8.95
N PHE A 69 -10.54 28.99 8.83
CA PHE A 69 -9.34 28.15 8.65
C PHE A 69 -8.67 27.75 9.98
N LEU A 70 -9.14 28.26 11.11
CA LEU A 70 -8.62 27.91 12.43
C LEU A 70 -9.33 26.65 12.92
N LEU A 71 -8.57 25.60 13.22
CA LEU A 71 -9.13 24.39 13.82
C LEU A 71 -9.55 24.68 15.26
N GLY A 72 -10.83 24.51 15.58
CA GLY A 72 -11.38 24.73 16.92
C GLY A 72 -11.16 23.51 17.83
N ASN A 73 -11.28 22.32 17.26
CA ASN A 73 -11.01 21.03 17.90
C ASN A 73 -10.19 20.11 16.97
N ASP A 74 -9.43 19.18 17.55
CA ASP A 74 -8.65 18.19 16.77
C ASP A 74 -9.52 17.36 15.81
N SER A 75 -10.81 17.17 16.14
CA SER A 75 -11.82 16.50 15.31
C SER A 75 -12.15 17.24 14.01
N ASP A 76 -11.90 18.55 13.94
CA ASP A 76 -12.25 19.37 12.77
C ASP A 76 -11.29 19.14 11.60
N SER A 77 -10.14 18.50 11.87
CA SER A 77 -9.18 18.07 10.85
C SER A 77 -9.66 16.84 10.06
N MET A 78 -10.69 16.13 10.52
CA MET A 78 -10.98 14.75 10.09
C MET A 78 -12.00 14.60 8.94
N GLY A 79 -12.61 15.67 8.44
CA GLY A 79 -13.57 15.57 7.34
C GLY A 79 -14.91 14.97 7.79
N LEU A 80 -15.97 15.17 6.98
CA LEU A 80 -17.34 14.74 7.32
C LEU A 80 -17.50 13.24 7.65
N PRO A 81 -16.71 12.29 7.11
CA PRO A 81 -16.89 10.89 7.47
C PRO A 81 -15.98 10.41 8.61
N GLY A 82 -14.88 11.12 8.95
CA GLY A 82 -13.91 10.68 9.98
C GLY A 82 -13.46 9.21 9.83
N LEU A 83 -13.57 8.64 8.63
CA LEU A 83 -13.52 7.20 8.44
C LEU A 83 -12.09 6.78 8.13
N LEU A 84 -11.54 5.92 8.98
CA LEU A 84 -10.30 5.22 8.70
C LEU A 84 -10.54 4.17 7.62
N VAL A 85 -10.37 4.55 6.35
CA VAL A 85 -10.45 3.61 5.23
C VAL A 85 -9.07 2.97 5.05
N LEU A 86 -9.00 1.66 5.29
CA LEU A 86 -7.85 0.88 4.85
C LEU A 86 -7.87 0.84 3.31
N PRO A 87 -6.78 1.19 2.61
CA PRO A 87 -6.76 1.10 1.15
C PRO A 87 -7.16 -0.30 0.69
N GLN A 88 -8.15 -0.39 -0.21
CA GLN A 88 -8.69 -1.65 -0.71
C GLN A 88 -7.67 -2.50 -1.50
N SER A 89 -6.51 -1.93 -1.86
CA SER A 89 -5.46 -2.62 -2.61
C SER A 89 -4.14 -2.66 -1.85
N PHE A 90 -3.41 -3.76 -2.00
CA PHE A 90 -2.07 -3.98 -1.41
C PHE A 90 -0.97 -3.05 -1.96
N GLY A 91 -1.35 -2.02 -2.72
CA GLY A 91 -0.46 -1.08 -3.40
C GLY A 91 0.36 -1.74 -4.51
N ALA A 92 0.82 -0.94 -5.47
CA ALA A 92 1.90 -1.39 -6.35
C ALA A 92 3.20 -1.55 -5.54
N ILE A 93 4.09 -2.45 -5.97
CA ILE A 93 5.46 -2.50 -5.48
C ILE A 93 6.30 -1.78 -6.51
N TYR A 94 7.10 -0.81 -6.08
CA TYR A 94 7.96 -0.05 -6.99
C TYR A 94 9.43 -0.41 -6.79
N LEU A 95 10.21 -0.26 -7.87
CA LEU A 95 11.66 -0.35 -7.81
C LEU A 95 12.21 0.63 -6.76
N GLY A 96 13.13 0.15 -5.92
CA GLY A 96 13.74 0.95 -4.87
C GLY A 96 12.96 0.95 -3.55
N GLU A 97 11.76 0.38 -3.49
CA GLU A 97 11.06 0.15 -2.23
C GLU A 97 11.66 -1.05 -1.47
N THR A 98 11.51 -1.05 -0.15
CA THR A 98 11.74 -2.25 0.67
C THR A 98 10.44 -3.06 0.74
N PHE A 99 10.46 -4.25 0.15
CA PHE A 99 9.42 -5.25 0.34
C PHE A 99 9.52 -5.80 1.76
N CYS A 100 8.52 -5.53 2.59
CA CYS A 100 8.39 -6.09 3.93
C CYS A 100 7.18 -7.04 3.95
N SER A 101 7.37 -8.27 4.44
CA SER A 101 6.32 -9.29 4.41
C SER A 101 6.25 -10.03 5.73
N TYR A 102 5.04 -10.13 6.26
CA TYR A 102 4.68 -11.03 7.35
C TYR A 102 4.33 -12.39 6.78
N ILE A 103 4.95 -13.44 7.33
CA ILE A 103 4.77 -14.82 6.92
C ILE A 103 4.35 -15.62 8.14
N SER A 104 3.20 -16.28 8.05
CA SER A 104 2.67 -17.19 9.07
C SER A 104 2.58 -18.60 8.51
N ILE A 105 3.07 -19.57 9.29
CA ILE A 105 2.95 -20.99 9.00
C ILE A 105 1.92 -21.55 9.97
N ASN A 106 0.78 -21.98 9.45
CA ASN A 106 -0.32 -22.51 10.25
C ASN A 106 -0.29 -24.03 10.22
N ASN A 107 -0.39 -24.67 11.39
CA ASN A 107 -0.66 -26.09 11.50
C ASN A 107 -2.17 -26.31 11.62
N SER A 108 -2.82 -26.75 10.54
CA SER A 108 -4.26 -27.03 10.52
C SER A 108 -4.60 -28.49 10.83
N SER A 109 -3.62 -29.30 11.22
CA SER A 109 -3.84 -30.69 11.63
C SER A 109 -4.22 -30.79 13.12
N ASN A 110 -4.61 -32.00 13.51
CA ASN A 110 -4.99 -32.35 14.89
C ASN A 110 -3.81 -32.89 15.72
N PHE A 111 -2.57 -32.76 15.24
CA PHE A 111 -1.38 -33.26 15.91
C PHE A 111 -0.21 -32.26 15.79
N ASP A 112 0.81 -32.45 16.61
CA ASP A 112 1.98 -31.58 16.63
C ASP A 112 2.94 -31.97 15.50
N VAL A 113 3.31 -30.99 14.67
CA VAL A 113 4.29 -31.15 13.60
C VAL A 113 5.68 -30.84 14.16
N ARG A 114 6.71 -31.63 13.81
CA ARG A 114 8.06 -31.54 14.42
C ARG A 114 9.18 -31.36 13.40
N ASP A 115 10.33 -30.93 13.90
CA ASP A 115 11.60 -30.79 13.16
C ASP A 115 11.44 -29.99 11.86
N ILE A 116 10.89 -28.78 12.01
CA ILE A 116 10.45 -27.95 10.89
C ILE A 116 11.60 -27.04 10.45
N VAL A 117 12.05 -27.24 9.22
CA VAL A 117 13.00 -26.37 8.53
C VAL A 117 12.25 -25.47 7.56
N ILE A 118 12.45 -24.16 7.70
CA ILE A 118 11.78 -23.12 6.93
C ILE A 118 12.82 -22.44 6.06
N LYS A 119 12.50 -22.27 4.78
CA LYS A 119 13.27 -21.45 3.86
C LYS A 119 12.35 -20.46 3.18
N SER A 120 12.74 -19.19 3.14
CA SER A 120 12.05 -18.17 2.36
C SER A 120 13.05 -17.47 1.46
N GLU A 121 12.64 -17.25 0.23
CA GLU A 121 13.51 -16.68 -0.79
C GLU A 121 12.69 -15.95 -1.85
N ILE A 122 13.29 -14.94 -2.45
CA ILE A 122 12.71 -14.24 -3.61
C ILE A 122 13.41 -14.75 -4.85
N GLN A 123 12.60 -15.23 -5.80
CA GLN A 123 13.04 -15.58 -7.13
C GLN A 123 12.64 -14.46 -8.09
N THR A 124 13.64 -13.86 -8.74
CA THR A 124 13.48 -12.94 -9.86
C THR A 124 13.84 -13.65 -11.16
N GLU A 125 13.76 -12.95 -12.29
CA GLU A 125 14.23 -13.48 -13.57
C GLU A 125 15.75 -13.70 -13.61
N ARG A 126 16.51 -12.94 -12.83
CA ARG A 126 17.97 -12.95 -12.85
C ARG A 126 18.58 -13.84 -11.78
N GLN A 127 17.96 -13.91 -10.61
CA GLN A 127 18.57 -14.53 -9.44
C GLN A 127 17.56 -15.04 -8.42
N ARG A 128 18.08 -15.77 -7.45
CA ARG A 128 17.36 -16.31 -6.30
C ARG A 128 18.04 -15.84 -5.03
N ILE A 129 17.29 -15.11 -4.20
CA ILE A 129 17.80 -14.38 -3.04
C ILE A 129 17.20 -15.03 -1.80
N MET A 130 18.04 -15.68 -0.98
CA MET A 130 17.62 -16.28 0.27
C MET A 130 17.36 -15.20 1.31
N LEU A 131 16.14 -15.16 1.86
CA LEU A 131 15.74 -14.21 2.91
C LEU A 131 15.82 -14.84 4.30
N LEU A 132 15.43 -16.11 4.43
CA LEU A 132 15.50 -16.87 5.67
C LEU A 132 15.87 -18.33 5.38
N ASP A 133 16.76 -18.90 6.19
CA ASP A 133 17.02 -20.33 6.22
C ASP A 133 17.23 -20.80 7.66
N THR A 134 16.29 -21.60 8.17
CA THR A 134 16.36 -22.17 9.53
C THR A 134 17.02 -23.55 9.57
N SER A 135 17.69 -24.01 8.51
CA SER A 135 18.29 -25.36 8.49
C SER A 135 19.34 -25.60 9.57
N LYS A 136 20.00 -24.54 10.06
CA LYS A 136 21.00 -24.64 11.14
C LYS A 136 20.36 -24.79 12.53
N SER A 137 19.14 -24.32 12.69
CA SER A 137 18.38 -24.35 13.94
C SER A 137 16.89 -24.57 13.59
N PRO A 138 16.52 -25.82 13.27
CA PRO A 138 15.14 -26.16 12.95
C PRO A 138 14.21 -25.82 14.11
N LEU A 139 12.95 -25.53 13.79
CA LEU A 139 11.91 -25.34 14.79
C LEU A 139 11.51 -26.71 15.37
N GLU A 140 11.56 -26.84 16.69
CA GLU A 140 11.28 -28.12 17.37
C GLU A 140 9.87 -28.63 17.05
N SER A 141 8.85 -27.79 17.19
CA SER A 141 7.48 -28.17 16.86
C SER A 141 6.53 -26.97 16.66
N ILE A 142 5.45 -27.22 15.92
CA ILE A 142 4.24 -26.37 15.91
C ILE A 142 3.08 -27.23 16.37
N ARG A 143 2.44 -26.81 17.48
CA ARG A 143 1.31 -27.52 18.06
C ARG A 143 0.12 -27.61 17.10
N ALA A 144 -0.75 -28.59 17.29
CA ALA A 144 -2.04 -28.67 16.60
C ALA A 144 -2.82 -27.34 16.71
N GLY A 145 -3.28 -26.79 15.58
CA GLY A 145 -3.94 -25.47 15.52
C GLY A 145 -3.01 -24.26 15.77
N GLY A 146 -1.73 -24.50 16.05
CA GLY A 146 -0.72 -23.47 16.30
C GLY A 146 -0.23 -22.79 15.02
N ARG A 147 0.62 -21.79 15.21
CA ARG A 147 1.30 -21.11 14.11
C ARG A 147 2.71 -20.66 14.50
N TYR A 148 3.55 -20.45 13.50
CA TYR A 148 4.84 -19.81 13.64
C TYR A 148 4.93 -18.63 12.67
N ASP A 149 5.29 -17.47 13.21
CA ASP A 149 5.22 -16.20 12.49
C ASP A 149 6.59 -15.53 12.44
N PHE A 150 6.94 -14.96 11.30
CA PHE A 150 8.16 -14.18 11.12
C PHE A 150 7.98 -13.12 10.03
N ILE A 151 8.85 -12.12 10.05
CA ILE A 151 8.87 -11.05 9.05
C ILE A 151 10.14 -11.19 8.22
N VAL A 152 10.01 -10.95 6.91
CA VAL A 152 11.15 -10.85 6.00
C VAL A 152 11.15 -9.50 5.31
N GLU A 153 12.35 -8.99 5.05
CA GLU A 153 12.55 -7.71 4.37
C GLU A 153 13.51 -7.89 3.20
N HIS A 154 13.23 -7.18 2.11
CA HIS A 154 14.04 -7.23 0.90
C HIS A 154 13.97 -5.90 0.14
N ASP A 155 15.12 -5.28 -0.11
CA ASP A 155 15.19 -4.10 -0.98
C ASP A 155 15.02 -4.52 -2.44
N VAL A 156 13.97 -4.01 -3.07
CA VAL A 156 13.58 -4.36 -4.43
C VAL A 156 14.47 -3.64 -5.42
N LYS A 157 15.30 -4.42 -6.12
CA LYS A 157 16.32 -3.91 -7.07
C LYS A 157 16.04 -4.24 -8.52
N GLU A 158 14.98 -4.99 -8.79
CA GLU A 158 14.65 -5.47 -10.13
C GLU A 158 13.19 -5.15 -10.47
N LEU A 159 12.92 -4.85 -11.74
CA LEU A 159 11.57 -4.66 -12.27
C LEU A 159 10.97 -6.00 -12.70
N GLY A 160 9.64 -6.06 -12.81
CA GLY A 160 8.94 -7.20 -13.38
C GLY A 160 8.50 -8.24 -12.36
N ALA A 161 8.33 -9.48 -12.82
CA ALA A 161 7.72 -10.54 -12.03
C ALA A 161 8.69 -11.07 -10.96
N HIS A 162 8.22 -11.09 -9.72
CA HIS A 162 8.93 -11.65 -8.58
C HIS A 162 8.07 -12.76 -7.96
N THR A 163 8.72 -13.79 -7.43
CA THR A 163 8.04 -14.88 -6.72
C THR A 163 8.70 -15.06 -5.36
N LEU A 164 7.98 -14.79 -4.28
CA LEU A 164 8.36 -15.23 -2.94
C LEU A 164 8.05 -16.73 -2.83
N VAL A 165 9.08 -17.53 -2.61
CA VAL A 165 8.98 -18.97 -2.40
C VAL A 165 9.18 -19.25 -0.92
N CYS A 166 8.13 -19.77 -0.29
CA CYS A 166 8.19 -20.23 1.09
C CYS A 166 8.18 -21.75 1.09
N THR A 167 9.15 -22.35 1.76
CA THR A 167 9.35 -23.79 1.79
C THR A 167 9.40 -24.27 3.23
N ALA A 168 8.61 -25.30 3.55
CA ALA A 168 8.70 -26.04 4.79
C ALA A 168 9.11 -27.49 4.52
N LEU A 169 10.12 -27.95 5.25
CA LEU A 169 10.49 -29.35 5.39
C LEU A 169 10.13 -29.76 6.82
N TYR A 170 9.31 -30.78 7.01
CA TYR A 170 8.82 -31.15 8.34
C TYR A 170 8.50 -32.64 8.44
N TYR A 171 8.33 -33.12 9.66
CA TYR A 171 7.82 -34.46 9.94
C TYR A 171 6.38 -34.37 10.44
N ASP A 172 5.50 -35.11 9.78
CA ASP A 172 4.08 -35.18 10.11
C ASP A 172 3.83 -36.17 11.27
N GLY A 173 2.58 -36.31 11.71
CA GLY A 173 2.18 -37.24 12.76
C GLY A 173 2.53 -38.71 12.46
N ASP A 174 2.62 -39.07 11.18
CA ASP A 174 3.01 -40.41 10.70
C ASP A 174 4.54 -40.62 10.63
N ALA A 175 5.34 -39.66 11.13
CA ALA A 175 6.81 -39.62 11.03
C ALA A 175 7.37 -39.62 9.59
N GLU A 176 6.52 -39.33 8.60
CA GLU A 176 6.92 -39.13 7.21
C GLU A 176 7.45 -37.71 6.99
N ARG A 177 8.57 -37.61 6.28
CA ARG A 177 9.19 -36.33 5.94
C ARG A 177 8.47 -35.71 4.74
N LYS A 178 7.83 -34.56 4.95
CA LYS A 178 7.11 -33.82 3.91
C LYS A 178 7.87 -32.58 3.46
N TYR A 179 7.75 -32.28 2.17
CA TYR A 179 8.27 -31.08 1.53
C TYR A 179 7.11 -30.26 0.98
N LEU A 180 6.96 -29.01 1.46
CA LEU A 180 5.89 -28.09 1.10
C LEU A 180 6.49 -26.79 0.55
N PRO A 181 6.53 -26.63 -0.78
CA PRO A 181 6.79 -25.34 -1.41
C PRO A 181 5.48 -24.59 -1.70
N GLN A 182 5.44 -23.30 -1.38
CA GLN A 182 4.33 -22.41 -1.72
C GLN A 182 4.87 -21.12 -2.37
N TYR A 183 4.23 -20.72 -3.46
CA TYR A 183 4.70 -19.66 -4.34
C TYR A 183 3.73 -18.47 -4.30
N PHE A 184 4.27 -17.28 -4.00
CA PHE A 184 3.52 -16.04 -3.94
C PHE A 184 4.09 -15.07 -4.97
N LYS A 185 3.34 -14.83 -6.05
CA LYS A 185 3.77 -14.00 -7.17
C LYS A 185 3.34 -12.56 -6.96
N PHE A 186 4.23 -11.62 -7.26
CA PHE A 186 3.96 -10.20 -7.29
C PHE A 186 4.74 -9.53 -8.42
N VAL A 187 4.33 -8.33 -8.82
CA VAL A 187 4.96 -7.57 -9.91
C VAL A 187 5.50 -6.27 -9.35
N VAL A 188 6.74 -5.96 -9.72
CA VAL A 188 7.41 -4.70 -9.41
C VAL A 188 7.34 -3.78 -10.62
N SER A 189 6.81 -2.58 -10.41
CA SER A 189 6.60 -1.55 -11.41
C SER A 189 7.64 -0.44 -11.33
N ASN A 190 7.82 0.29 -12.43
CA ASN A 190 8.63 1.50 -12.43
C ASN A 190 7.86 2.63 -11.70
N PRO A 191 8.44 3.30 -10.69
CA PRO A 191 7.81 4.44 -10.01
C PRO A 191 7.52 5.62 -10.94
N LEU A 192 8.22 5.75 -12.08
CA LEU A 192 8.07 6.84 -13.04
C LEU A 192 7.81 6.29 -14.45
N SER A 193 6.54 6.25 -14.85
CA SER A 193 6.16 5.96 -16.24
C SER A 193 5.82 7.26 -16.98
N VAL A 194 6.83 7.95 -17.51
CA VAL A 194 6.61 9.13 -18.37
C VAL A 194 6.18 8.67 -19.77
N ARG A 195 4.93 8.94 -20.14
CA ARG A 195 4.42 8.73 -21.51
C ARG A 195 4.36 10.08 -22.21
N THR A 196 5.38 10.41 -22.98
CA THR A 196 5.33 11.59 -23.85
C THR A 196 4.59 11.22 -25.13
N LYS A 197 3.41 11.80 -25.33
CA LYS A 197 2.67 11.65 -26.59
C LYS A 197 3.25 12.65 -27.58
N PHE A 198 4.15 12.19 -28.44
CA PHE A 198 4.66 13.01 -29.55
C PHE A 198 3.64 12.98 -30.68
N GLU A 199 2.93 14.08 -30.87
CA GLU A 199 2.19 14.34 -32.10
C GLU A 199 3.18 14.96 -33.08
N VAL A 200 3.61 14.18 -34.09
CA VAL A 200 4.53 14.65 -35.12
C VAL A 200 3.76 15.60 -36.04
N VAL A 201 3.77 16.89 -35.70
CA VAL A 201 3.40 17.94 -36.65
C VAL A 201 4.56 18.09 -37.61
N LEU A 202 4.36 17.75 -38.88
CA LEU A 202 5.33 17.98 -39.95
C LEU A 202 5.52 19.49 -40.12
N ILE A 203 6.48 20.07 -39.40
CA ILE A 203 6.90 21.46 -39.62
C ILE A 203 7.93 21.43 -40.74
N THR A 204 7.53 21.97 -41.90
CA THR A 204 8.34 22.12 -43.10
C THR A 204 9.69 22.77 -42.81
N SER A 205 10.76 22.00 -42.99
CA SER A 205 12.20 22.30 -43.24
C SER A 205 12.96 23.40 -42.49
N TYR A 206 12.33 24.32 -41.77
CA TYR A 206 13.01 25.42 -41.05
C TYR A 206 13.02 25.23 -39.53
N SER A 207 12.31 24.22 -38.99
CA SER A 207 12.24 23.95 -37.54
C SER A 207 13.02 22.73 -37.08
N VAL A 208 13.60 21.93 -37.99
CA VAL A 208 14.37 20.74 -37.61
C VAL A 208 15.67 21.15 -36.89
N ASP A 209 16.28 22.26 -37.32
CA ASP A 209 17.48 22.82 -36.67
C ASP A 209 17.17 23.33 -35.25
N LEU A 210 15.96 23.89 -35.02
CA LEU A 210 15.56 24.39 -33.71
C LEU A 210 15.22 23.24 -32.73
N LEU A 211 14.69 22.13 -33.25
CA LEU A 211 14.37 20.96 -32.44
C LEU A 211 15.64 20.18 -32.04
N ILE A 212 16.63 20.09 -32.93
CA ILE A 212 17.95 19.52 -32.59
C ILE A 212 18.65 20.38 -31.54
N LEU A 213 18.62 21.71 -31.67
CA LEU A 213 19.14 22.65 -30.66
C LEU A 213 18.44 22.50 -29.29
N LEU A 214 17.13 22.24 -29.26
CA LEU A 214 16.40 22.02 -28.00
C LEU A 214 16.71 20.66 -27.37
N ILE A 215 16.96 19.62 -28.17
CA ILE A 215 17.36 18.30 -27.67
C ILE A 215 18.79 18.32 -27.14
N ASP A 216 19.71 18.99 -27.82
CA ASP A 216 21.10 19.16 -27.35
C ASP A 216 21.17 20.02 -26.08
N CYS A 217 20.39 21.11 -25.99
CA CYS A 217 20.34 21.97 -24.80
C CYS A 217 19.76 21.26 -23.55
N MET A 218 18.88 20.27 -23.75
CA MET A 218 18.35 19.42 -22.68
C MET A 218 19.30 18.28 -22.29
N SER A 219 20.28 17.95 -23.14
CA SER A 219 21.34 16.98 -22.84
C SER A 219 22.49 17.61 -22.02
N GLU A 220 22.77 18.90 -22.25
CA GLU A 220 23.82 19.65 -21.55
C GLU A 220 23.44 20.11 -20.13
N SER A 221 22.16 20.01 -19.76
CA SER A 221 21.66 20.38 -18.43
C SER A 221 21.58 19.21 -17.44
N VAL A 222 22.04 18.01 -17.84
CA VAL A 222 22.05 16.78 -17.01
C VAL A 222 23.48 16.25 -16.80
N SER A 223 24.52 17.05 -17.05
CA SER A 223 25.91 16.70 -16.70
C SER A 223 26.54 17.65 -15.69
#